data_AF-A0A855XQL7-F1
#
_entry.id   AF-A0A855XQL7-F1
#
_cell.length_a   1.000
_cell.length_b   1.000
_cell.length_c   1.000
_cell.angle_alpha   90.00
_cell.angle_beta   90.00
_cell.angle_gamma   90.00
#
_symmetry.space_group_name_H-M   'P 1'
#
loop_
_entity.id
_entity.type
_entity.pdbx_description
1 polymer ?
#
loop_
_entity_poly.entity_id
_entity_poly.type
_entity_poly.pdbx_seq_one_letter_code
_entity_poly.pdbx_strand_id
1 'polypeptide(L)'
;MIPATLEQLEQVRKECRTMVKKRASASAGATLVPLPGTDVLADVGMLMQLLPAINDKFGLSQKQLDGMDPETKSMIYGFVMSIGSKVIGRMVTKELVVQVLKRVGVRVATKSVAKFVPFAGQGLAAALSFTAMRYVGNKHVEDCYEVVKRMIEQRELIPGEPAPSALEETNEEPKLEVKTSSDVNEGKAPEDSKEH
;
A
#
# COMPACT_ATOMS: atom_id res chain seq x y z
N MET A 1 7.75 -4.36 0.30
CA MET A 1 8.64 -4.39 1.48
C MET A 1 7.79 -4.03 2.69
N ILE A 2 7.85 -4.83 3.76
CA ILE A 2 7.22 -4.47 5.05
C ILE A 2 8.07 -3.36 5.69
N PRO A 3 7.46 -2.28 6.24
CA PRO A 3 8.18 -1.26 6.99
C PRO A 3 9.03 -1.87 8.11
N ALA A 4 10.31 -1.47 8.21
CA ALA A 4 11.25 -2.02 9.19
C ALA A 4 11.31 -1.21 10.50
N THR A 5 10.91 0.06 10.47
CA THR A 5 10.92 0.95 11.64
C THR A 5 9.56 1.58 11.88
N LEU A 6 9.30 2.03 13.12
CA LEU A 6 8.06 2.74 13.46
C LEU A 6 7.90 4.05 12.65
N GLU A 7 9.00 4.71 12.31
CA GLU A 7 8.97 5.92 11.49
C GLU A 7 8.52 5.62 10.05
N GLN A 8 9.09 4.58 9.42
CA GLN A 8 8.66 4.12 8.10
C GLN A 8 7.19 3.69 8.13
N LEU A 9 6.77 3.02 9.20
CA LEU A 9 5.40 2.58 9.38
C LEU A 9 4.42 3.76 9.45
N GLU A 10 4.74 4.82 10.20
CA GLU A 10 3.93 6.04 10.26
C GLU A 10 3.87 6.76 8.90
N GLN A 11 4.97 6.76 8.15
CA GLN A 11 4.98 7.33 6.80
C GLN A 11 4.03 6.57 5.87
N VAL A 12 4.07 5.23 5.87
CA VAL A 12 3.15 4.40 5.09
C VAL A 12 1.69 4.63 5.51
N ARG A 13 1.42 4.78 6.82
CA ARG A 13 0.08 5.10 7.34
C ARG A 13 -0.43 6.43 6.78
N LYS A 14 0.40 7.48 6.77
CA LYS A 14 0.06 8.81 6.21
C LYS A 14 -0.22 8.75 4.71
N GLU A 15 0.60 8.03 3.95
CA GLU A 15 0.39 7.81 2.51
C GLU A 15 -0.93 7.11 2.23
N CYS A 16 -1.23 6.04 2.96
CA CYS A 16 -2.47 5.29 2.79
C CYS A 16 -3.70 6.15 3.16
N ARG A 17 -3.66 6.92 4.26
CA ARG A 17 -4.75 7.85 4.62
C ARG A 17 -5.00 8.91 3.54
N THR A 18 -3.93 9.40 2.91
CA THR A 18 -4.03 10.34 1.79
C THR A 18 -4.70 9.68 0.58
N MET A 19 -4.30 8.44 0.27
CA MET A 19 -4.89 7.63 -0.80
C MET A 19 -6.39 7.36 -0.56
N VAL A 20 -6.76 7.01 0.68
CA VAL A 20 -8.16 6.83 1.10
C VAL A 20 -8.95 8.13 0.90
N LYS A 21 -8.42 9.27 1.33
CA LYS A 21 -9.07 10.59 1.15
C LYS A 21 -9.34 10.89 -0.32
N LYS A 22 -8.36 10.65 -1.21
CA LYS A 22 -8.51 10.88 -2.65
C LYS A 22 -9.61 10.01 -3.25
N ARG A 23 -9.64 8.71 -2.94
CA ARG A 23 -10.67 7.79 -3.45
C ARG A 23 -12.06 8.05 -2.85
N ALA A 24 -12.13 8.47 -1.58
CA ALA A 24 -13.39 8.90 -0.97
C ALA A 24 -13.98 10.13 -1.68
N SER A 25 -13.15 11.11 -2.03
CA SER A 25 -13.60 12.26 -2.82
C SER A 25 -14.09 11.85 -4.22
N ALA A 26 -13.41 10.91 -4.88
CA ALA A 26 -13.84 10.38 -6.18
C ALA A 26 -15.18 9.62 -6.08
N SER A 27 -15.34 8.78 -5.05
CA SER A 27 -16.58 8.07 -4.72
C SER A 27 -17.76 9.03 -4.54
N ALA A 28 -17.58 10.09 -3.74
CA ALA A 28 -18.59 11.13 -3.57
C ALA A 28 -18.99 11.81 -4.89
N GLY A 29 -18.03 12.01 -5.80
CA GLY A 29 -18.29 12.55 -7.13
C GLY A 29 -19.06 11.59 -8.04
N ALA A 30 -18.84 10.28 -7.93
CA ALA A 30 -19.56 9.27 -8.70
C ALA A 30 -21.06 9.22 -8.38
N THR A 31 -21.45 9.61 -7.16
CA THR A 31 -22.86 9.74 -6.74
C THR A 31 -23.62 10.87 -7.44
N LEU A 32 -22.93 11.78 -8.13
CA LEU A 32 -23.55 12.85 -8.89
C LEU A 32 -24.08 12.38 -10.26
N VAL A 33 -23.72 11.18 -10.69
CA VAL A 33 -24.23 10.56 -11.92
C VAL A 33 -25.71 10.20 -11.71
N PRO A 34 -26.65 10.72 -12.55
CA PRO A 34 -28.09 10.51 -12.38
C PRO A 34 -28.54 9.13 -12.89
N LEU A 35 -27.85 8.06 -12.47
CA LEU A 35 -28.23 6.68 -12.75
C LEU A 35 -28.42 5.89 -11.45
N PRO A 36 -29.59 5.26 -11.25
CA PRO A 36 -29.83 4.44 -10.07
C PRO A 36 -28.84 3.27 -9.97
N GLY A 37 -28.12 3.19 -8.83
CA GLY A 37 -27.29 2.04 -8.48
C GLY A 37 -25.90 1.99 -9.11
N THR A 38 -25.54 2.93 -10.00
CA THR A 38 -24.19 3.00 -10.58
C THR A 38 -23.14 3.49 -9.58
N ASP A 39 -23.55 4.36 -8.66
CA ASP A 39 -22.74 4.87 -7.56
C ASP A 39 -22.23 3.74 -6.66
N VAL A 40 -23.10 2.79 -6.29
CA VAL A 40 -22.73 1.63 -5.48
C VAL A 40 -21.73 0.73 -6.20
N LEU A 41 -21.90 0.52 -7.52
CA LEU A 41 -20.97 -0.29 -8.30
C LEU A 41 -19.59 0.38 -8.39
N ALA A 42 -19.56 1.71 -8.59
CA ALA A 42 -18.32 2.48 -8.59
C ALA A 42 -17.61 2.39 -7.24
N ASP A 43 -18.34 2.52 -6.13
CA ASP A 43 -17.79 2.40 -4.77
C ASP A 43 -17.18 1.02 -4.50
N VAL A 44 -17.85 -0.05 -4.93
CA VAL A 44 -17.34 -1.42 -4.82
C VAL A 44 -16.05 -1.57 -5.62
N GLY A 45 -16.04 -1.10 -6.88
CA GLY A 45 -14.85 -1.14 -7.73
C GLY A 45 -13.68 -0.35 -7.14
N MET A 46 -13.94 0.84 -6.58
CA MET A 46 -12.91 1.65 -5.92
C MET A 46 -12.35 0.97 -4.67
N LEU A 47 -13.18 0.30 -3.87
CA LEU A 47 -12.71 -0.47 -2.71
C LEU A 47 -11.92 -1.71 -3.11
N MET A 48 -12.32 -2.41 -4.17
CA MET A 48 -11.57 -3.53 -4.73
C MET A 48 -10.17 -3.13 -5.21
N GLN A 49 -9.94 -1.86 -5.53
CA GLN A 49 -8.61 -1.33 -5.86
C GLN A 49 -7.89 -0.75 -4.63
N LEU A 50 -8.63 -0.06 -3.75
CA LEU A 50 -8.07 0.60 -2.58
C LEU A 50 -7.51 -0.38 -1.55
N LEU A 51 -8.26 -1.44 -1.23
CA LEU A 51 -7.88 -2.37 -0.17
C LEU A 51 -6.61 -3.17 -0.53
N PRO A 52 -6.46 -3.72 -1.76
CA PRO A 52 -5.19 -4.30 -2.18
C PRO A 52 -4.04 -3.30 -2.20
N ALA A 53 -4.27 -2.07 -2.69
CA ALA A 53 -3.22 -1.05 -2.72
C ALA A 53 -2.72 -0.68 -1.30
N ILE A 54 -3.61 -0.70 -0.30
CA ILE A 54 -3.22 -0.58 1.11
C ILE A 54 -2.39 -1.80 1.53
N ASN A 55 -2.84 -3.03 1.25
CA ASN A 55 -2.08 -4.23 1.58
C ASN A 55 -0.66 -4.20 0.99
N ASP A 56 -0.53 -3.82 -0.28
CA ASP A 56 0.75 -3.76 -0.99
C ASP A 56 1.72 -2.77 -0.32
N LYS A 57 1.20 -1.60 0.12
CA LYS A 57 1.96 -0.56 0.82
C LYS A 57 2.50 -1.01 2.17
N PHE A 58 1.75 -1.85 2.89
CA PHE A 58 2.20 -2.42 4.16
C PHE A 58 3.02 -3.71 4.00
N GLY A 59 3.13 -4.26 2.80
CA GLY A 59 3.79 -5.56 2.60
C GLY A 59 2.92 -6.77 2.98
N LEU A 60 1.60 -6.57 3.11
CA LEU A 60 0.65 -7.56 3.63
C LEU A 60 -0.32 -8.07 2.55
N SER A 61 0.01 -7.92 1.27
CA SER A 61 -0.80 -8.51 0.21
C SER A 61 -0.61 -10.01 0.13
N GLN A 62 -1.62 -10.73 -0.36
CA GLN A 62 -1.58 -12.19 -0.46
C GLN A 62 -0.29 -12.66 -1.16
N LYS A 63 0.06 -12.02 -2.28
CA LYS A 63 1.27 -12.34 -3.05
C LYS A 63 2.56 -12.13 -2.24
N GLN A 64 2.61 -11.09 -1.42
CA GLN A 64 3.77 -10.79 -0.57
C GLN A 64 3.88 -11.81 0.57
N LEU A 65 2.77 -12.19 1.19
CA LEU A 65 2.74 -13.20 2.25
C LEU A 65 2.98 -14.63 1.72
N ASP A 66 2.57 -14.92 0.49
CA ASP A 66 2.79 -16.23 -0.14
C ASP A 66 4.26 -16.47 -0.49
N GLY A 67 5.04 -15.41 -0.69
CA GLY A 67 6.48 -15.47 -0.90
C GLY A 67 7.32 -15.50 0.38
N MET A 68 6.70 -15.44 1.56
CA MET A 68 7.41 -15.49 2.85
C MET A 68 7.63 -16.92 3.32
N ASP A 69 8.60 -17.10 4.22
CA ASP A 69 8.81 -18.36 4.91
C ASP A 69 7.58 -18.74 5.77
N PRO A 70 7.33 -20.04 5.99
CA PRO A 70 6.14 -20.50 6.70
C PRO A 70 6.01 -19.96 8.14
N GLU A 71 7.12 -19.71 8.83
CA GLU A 71 7.13 -19.28 10.23
C GLU A 71 6.68 -17.81 10.35
N THR A 72 7.32 -16.91 9.60
CA THR A 72 6.90 -15.50 9.50
C THR A 72 5.45 -15.38 9.03
N LYS A 73 5.08 -16.16 8.01
CA LYS A 73 3.70 -16.17 7.49
C LYS A 73 2.69 -16.55 8.58
N SER A 74 2.96 -17.62 9.33
CA SER A 74 2.09 -18.08 10.43
C SER A 74 1.96 -17.02 11.53
N MET A 75 3.08 -16.39 11.90
CA MET A 75 3.09 -15.30 12.89
C MET A 75 2.21 -14.13 12.45
N ILE A 76 2.35 -13.66 11.20
CA ILE A 76 1.53 -12.58 10.64
C ILE A 76 0.05 -12.95 10.68
N TYR A 77 -0.32 -14.16 10.25
CA TYR A 77 -1.71 -14.61 10.31
C TYR A 77 -2.25 -14.68 11.74
N GLY A 78 -1.41 -15.02 12.72
CA GLY A 78 -1.75 -14.93 14.14
C GLY A 78 -2.14 -13.51 14.56
N PHE A 79 -1.35 -12.50 14.18
CA PHE A 79 -1.69 -11.10 14.46
C PHE A 79 -2.95 -10.65 13.74
N VAL A 80 -3.10 -11.00 12.45
CA VAL A 80 -4.31 -10.71 11.66
C VAL A 80 -5.56 -11.28 12.31
N MET A 81 -5.50 -12.53 12.79
CA MET A 81 -6.60 -13.20 13.48
C MET A 81 -6.96 -12.48 14.79
N SER A 82 -5.96 -12.08 15.57
CA SER A 82 -6.18 -11.37 16.84
C SER A 82 -6.80 -9.98 16.66
N ILE A 83 -6.50 -9.29 15.56
CA ILE A 83 -7.10 -8.00 15.19
C ILE A 83 -8.51 -8.19 14.61
N GLY A 84 -8.78 -9.37 14.05
CA GLY A 84 -10.06 -9.72 13.44
C GLY A 84 -10.26 -9.14 12.04
N SER A 85 -9.16 -8.79 11.34
CA SER A 85 -9.25 -8.31 9.96
C SER A 85 -9.55 -9.46 9.00
N LYS A 86 -10.45 -9.22 8.05
CA LYS A 86 -10.82 -10.18 7.00
C LYS A 86 -10.18 -9.90 5.65
N VAL A 87 -9.48 -8.77 5.53
CA VAL A 87 -8.98 -8.21 4.26
C VAL A 87 -7.47 -8.43 4.11
N ILE A 88 -6.74 -8.44 5.23
CA ILE A 88 -5.28 -8.61 5.24
C ILE A 88 -4.92 -10.03 4.77
N GLY A 89 -3.90 -10.14 3.90
CA GLY A 89 -3.36 -11.41 3.43
C GLY A 89 -4.29 -12.23 2.54
N ARG A 90 -5.47 -11.69 2.17
CA ARG A 90 -6.46 -12.39 1.34
C ARG A 90 -6.69 -11.67 0.03
N MET A 91 -7.18 -12.41 -0.96
CA MET A 91 -7.67 -11.85 -2.21
C MET A 91 -8.90 -10.98 -1.93
N VAL A 92 -8.85 -9.71 -2.34
CA VAL A 92 -9.98 -8.78 -2.18
C VAL A 92 -10.96 -8.99 -3.33
N THR A 93 -12.05 -9.70 -3.06
CA THR A 93 -13.11 -9.95 -4.04
C THR A 93 -14.29 -8.99 -3.89
N LYS A 94 -15.16 -8.96 -4.90
CA LYS A 94 -16.39 -8.17 -4.89
C LYS A 94 -17.28 -8.55 -3.70
N GLU A 95 -17.45 -9.83 -3.44
CA GLU A 95 -18.31 -10.36 -2.38
C GLU A 95 -17.84 -9.91 -1.01
N LEU A 96 -16.52 -9.96 -0.78
CA LEU A 96 -15.89 -9.50 0.45
C LEU A 96 -16.11 -7.99 0.65
N VAL A 97 -15.90 -7.18 -0.38
CA VAL A 97 -16.15 -5.73 -0.33
C VAL A 97 -17.62 -5.43 -0.04
N VAL A 98 -18.55 -6.12 -0.74
CA VAL A 98 -19.99 -5.96 -0.52
C VAL A 98 -20.37 -6.36 0.91
N GLN A 99 -19.80 -7.43 1.47
CA GLN A 99 -20.06 -7.83 2.87
C GLN A 99 -19.56 -6.78 3.86
N VAL A 100 -18.38 -6.18 3.62
CA VAL A 100 -17.85 -5.09 4.45
C VAL A 100 -18.77 -3.88 4.38
N LEU A 101 -19.15 -3.45 3.18
CA LEU A 101 -20.08 -2.33 2.97
C LEU A 101 -21.45 -2.58 3.61
N LYS A 102 -22.04 -3.77 3.43
CA LYS A 102 -23.31 -4.14 4.08
C LYS A 102 -23.23 -4.01 5.60
N ARG A 103 -22.14 -4.48 6.22
CA ARG A 103 -21.96 -4.38 7.67
C ARG A 103 -21.86 -2.91 8.12
N VAL A 104 -21.17 -2.07 7.36
CA VAL A 104 -21.11 -0.62 7.63
C VAL A 104 -22.49 0.02 7.45
N GLY A 105 -23.18 -0.27 6.35
CA GLY A 105 -24.52 0.24 6.04
C GLY A 105 -25.54 -0.13 7.11
N VAL A 106 -25.59 -1.40 7.54
CA VAL A 106 -26.48 -1.84 8.64
C VAL A 106 -26.16 -1.10 9.94
N ARG A 107 -24.87 -0.89 10.25
CA ARG A 107 -24.46 -0.16 11.45
C ARG A 107 -24.86 1.32 11.43
N VAL A 108 -24.79 1.94 10.26
CA VAL A 108 -25.21 3.34 10.08
C VAL A 108 -26.75 3.42 10.11
N ALA A 109 -27.45 2.52 9.42
CA ALA A 109 -28.91 2.49 9.37
C ALA A 109 -29.55 2.20 10.74
N THR A 110 -28.96 1.30 11.54
CA THR A 110 -29.43 1.03 12.91
C THR A 110 -29.20 2.19 13.87
N LYS A 111 -28.19 3.04 13.61
CA LYS A 111 -27.95 4.27 14.38
C LYS A 111 -28.80 5.45 13.90
N SER A 112 -29.30 5.41 12.67
CA SER A 112 -30.09 6.46 12.06
C SER A 112 -31.56 6.03 11.94
N VAL A 113 -32.39 6.34 12.95
CA VAL A 113 -33.86 6.14 12.90
C VAL A 113 -34.56 7.19 12.00
N ALA A 114 -33.80 8.03 11.29
CA ALA A 114 -34.33 9.17 10.56
C ALA A 114 -34.69 8.79 9.12
N LYS A 115 -35.98 8.51 8.93
CA LYS A 115 -36.81 8.82 7.76
C LYS A 115 -36.03 8.88 6.44
N PHE A 116 -36.16 7.81 5.68
CA PHE A 116 -35.92 7.78 4.24
C PHE A 116 -36.84 8.82 3.58
N VAL A 117 -36.41 10.08 3.53
CA VAL A 117 -37.08 11.09 2.72
C VAL A 117 -36.55 10.88 1.31
N PRO A 118 -37.37 10.46 0.34
CA PRO A 118 -36.95 10.17 -1.04
C PRO A 118 -36.36 11.39 -1.79
N PHE A 119 -36.26 12.55 -1.12
CA PHE A 119 -35.73 13.81 -1.61
C PHE A 119 -34.55 14.37 -0.78
N ALA A 120 -33.98 13.61 0.17
CA ALA A 120 -32.70 13.98 0.78
C ALA A 120 -31.61 13.78 -0.29
N GLY A 121 -31.38 14.84 -1.07
CA GLY A 121 -30.77 14.81 -2.40
C GLY A 121 -29.34 14.24 -2.50
N GLN A 122 -28.75 14.46 -3.68
CA GLN A 122 -27.40 13.98 -4.04
C GLN A 122 -26.31 14.36 -3.03
N GLY A 123 -26.46 15.46 -2.29
CA GLY A 123 -25.51 15.88 -1.25
C GLY A 123 -25.42 14.92 -0.06
N LEU A 124 -26.54 14.38 0.43
CA LEU A 124 -26.53 13.38 1.52
C LEU A 124 -25.92 12.08 1.02
N ALA A 125 -26.32 11.64 -0.18
CA ALA A 125 -25.79 10.42 -0.79
C ALA A 125 -24.26 10.52 -0.98
N ALA A 126 -23.77 11.63 -1.53
CA ALA A 126 -22.33 11.88 -1.69
C ALA A 126 -21.59 11.91 -0.34
N ALA A 127 -22.18 12.50 0.71
CA ALA A 127 -21.59 12.51 2.04
C ALA A 127 -21.51 11.10 2.66
N LEU A 128 -22.54 10.28 2.47
CA LEU A 128 -22.56 8.88 2.91
C LEU A 128 -21.51 8.06 2.16
N SER A 129 -21.44 8.21 0.83
CA SER A 129 -20.46 7.59 -0.06
C SER A 129 -19.03 7.91 0.40
N PHE A 130 -18.72 9.20 0.57
CA PHE A 130 -17.45 9.69 1.09
C PHE A 130 -17.10 9.06 2.44
N THR A 131 -18.05 9.09 3.38
CA THR A 131 -17.82 8.65 4.77
C THR A 131 -17.66 7.14 4.85
N ALA A 132 -18.43 6.37 4.08
CA ALA A 132 -18.30 4.91 4.01
C ALA A 132 -16.93 4.52 3.45
N MET A 133 -16.51 5.13 2.34
CA MET A 133 -15.18 4.91 1.75
C MET A 133 -14.06 5.25 2.74
N ARG A 134 -14.14 6.42 3.40
CA ARG A 134 -13.20 6.85 4.45
C ARG A 134 -13.14 5.87 5.61
N TYR A 135 -14.30 5.44 6.10
CA TYR A 135 -14.40 4.54 7.26
C TYR A 135 -13.76 3.19 6.94
N VAL A 136 -14.14 2.56 5.83
CA VAL A 136 -13.62 1.25 5.43
C VAL A 136 -12.12 1.34 5.14
N GLY A 137 -11.71 2.32 4.34
CA GLY A 137 -10.30 2.49 3.97
C GLY A 137 -9.42 2.77 5.17
N ASN A 138 -9.78 3.74 6.03
CA ASN A 138 -8.98 4.07 7.21
C ASN A 138 -8.96 2.91 8.21
N LYS A 139 -10.09 2.24 8.45
CA LYS A 139 -10.10 1.07 9.33
C LYS A 139 -9.12 0.00 8.85
N HIS A 140 -9.10 -0.27 7.55
CA HIS A 140 -8.15 -1.22 6.97
C HIS A 140 -6.69 -0.76 7.09
N VAL A 141 -6.42 0.54 6.94
CA VAL A 141 -5.09 1.11 7.21
C VAL A 141 -4.66 0.87 8.66
N GLU A 142 -5.55 1.09 9.63
CA GLU A 142 -5.25 0.84 11.04
C GLU A 142 -5.04 -0.66 11.32
N ASP A 143 -5.89 -1.53 10.76
CA ASP A 143 -5.74 -2.98 10.93
C ASP A 143 -4.36 -3.44 10.38
N CYS A 144 -3.91 -2.93 9.22
CA CYS A 144 -2.57 -3.22 8.66
C CYS A 144 -1.43 -2.63 9.51
N TYR A 145 -1.60 -1.39 9.98
CA TYR A 145 -0.62 -0.72 10.83
C TYR A 145 -0.36 -1.52 12.11
N GLU A 146 -1.42 -1.97 12.78
CA GLU A 146 -1.32 -2.76 14.01
C GLU A 146 -0.63 -4.11 13.79
N VAL A 147 -0.86 -4.77 12.64
CA VAL A 147 -0.12 -6.00 12.29
C VAL A 147 1.38 -5.72 12.21
N VAL A 148 1.78 -4.72 11.40
CA VAL A 148 3.21 -4.43 11.19
C VAL A 148 3.87 -3.89 12.47
N LYS A 149 3.17 -3.08 13.25
CA LYS A 149 3.65 -2.59 14.54
C LYS A 149 4.02 -3.74 15.48
N ARG A 150 3.15 -4.75 15.60
CA ARG A 150 3.43 -5.94 16.40
C ARG A 150 4.60 -6.75 15.87
N MET A 151 4.80 -6.82 14.56
CA MET A 151 5.98 -7.47 13.98
C MET A 151 7.28 -6.75 14.38
N ILE A 152 7.29 -5.42 14.31
CA ILE A 152 8.45 -4.60 14.70
C ILE A 152 8.75 -4.79 16.20
N GLU A 153 7.74 -4.69 17.05
CA GLU A 153 7.87 -4.86 18.51
C GLU A 153 8.37 -6.27 18.88
N GLN A 154 7.89 -7.32 18.19
CA GLN A 154 8.37 -8.68 18.43
C GLN A 154 9.82 -8.88 18.00
N ARG A 155 10.25 -8.23 16.93
CA ARG A 155 11.66 -8.26 16.51
C ARG A 155 12.58 -7.59 17.53
N GLU A 156 12.14 -6.48 18.12
CA GLU A 156 12.90 -5.78 19.17
C GLU A 156 13.00 -6.61 20.46
N LEU A 157 12.00 -7.45 20.76
CA LEU A 157 11.98 -8.35 21.92
C LEU A 157 12.88 -9.60 21.77
N ILE A 158 13.27 -9.96 20.55
CA ILE A 158 14.16 -11.09 20.26
C ILE A 158 15.50 -10.52 19.77
N PRO A 159 16.44 -10.17 20.68
CA PRO A 159 17.74 -9.64 20.29
C PRO A 159 18.58 -10.76 19.65
N GLY A 160 18.61 -10.81 18.32
CA GLY A 160 19.39 -11.82 17.58
C GLY A 160 19.44 -11.70 16.06
N GLU A 161 18.51 -10.97 15.41
CA GLU A 161 18.49 -10.91 13.93
C GLU A 161 18.58 -9.47 13.38
N PRO A 162 19.76 -9.03 12.93
CA PRO A 162 19.94 -7.67 12.43
C PRO A 162 19.09 -7.38 11.18
N ALA A 163 18.62 -6.15 11.05
CA ALA A 163 17.86 -5.65 9.91
C ALA A 163 18.61 -5.91 8.59
N PRO A 164 17.93 -6.38 7.52
CA PRO A 164 18.56 -6.62 6.20
C PRO A 164 18.87 -5.31 5.44
N SER A 165 19.35 -4.26 6.10
CA SER A 165 19.64 -2.97 5.46
C SER A 165 20.88 -2.27 6.01
N ALA A 166 21.92 -3.03 6.32
CA ALA A 166 23.25 -2.49 6.57
C ALA A 166 24.31 -3.35 5.84
N LEU A 167 24.23 -3.35 4.51
CA LEU A 167 25.37 -3.74 3.67
C LEU A 167 25.73 -2.53 2.80
N GLU A 168 26.84 -1.91 3.20
CA GLU A 168 27.89 -1.31 2.37
C GLU A 168 27.56 -0.04 1.57
N GLU A 169 27.70 1.12 2.22
CA GLU A 169 28.41 2.26 1.61
C GLU A 169 29.90 2.10 1.90
N THR A 170 30.62 1.35 1.07
CA THR A 170 32.10 1.37 1.07
C THR A 170 32.56 2.51 0.19
N ASN A 171 32.92 3.63 0.83
CA ASN A 171 33.81 4.63 0.25
C ASN A 171 35.22 4.02 0.11
N GLU A 172 35.64 3.74 -1.12
CA GLU A 172 37.06 3.59 -1.46
C GLU A 172 37.32 4.26 -2.82
N GLU A 173 37.91 5.46 -2.77
CA GLU A 173 38.55 6.11 -3.92
C GLU A 173 39.89 5.41 -4.22
N PRO A 174 40.17 4.94 -5.45
CA PRO A 174 41.52 4.52 -5.79
C PRO A 174 42.31 5.72 -6.33
N LYS A 175 43.22 6.23 -5.49
CA LYS A 175 44.33 7.09 -5.90
C LYS A 175 45.36 6.24 -6.66
N LEU A 176 45.36 6.30 -7.98
CA LEU A 176 46.40 5.66 -8.80
C LEU A 176 47.54 6.65 -9.06
N GLU A 177 48.67 6.41 -8.40
CA GLU A 177 49.96 7.06 -8.66
C GLU A 177 50.46 6.72 -10.07
N VAL A 178 50.77 7.76 -10.84
CA VAL A 178 51.48 7.67 -12.12
C VAL A 178 52.97 7.52 -11.82
N LYS A 179 53.57 6.37 -12.20
CA LYS A 179 55.02 6.24 -12.35
C LYS A 179 55.39 6.07 -13.82
N THR A 180 56.22 7.01 -14.24
CA THR A 180 56.82 7.20 -15.56
C THR A 180 58.02 6.26 -15.78
N SER A 181 58.08 5.65 -16.97
CA SER A 181 59.33 5.21 -17.65
C SER A 181 58.93 4.77 -19.07
N SER A 182 58.97 5.61 -20.11
CA SER A 182 60.10 5.95 -21.00
C SER A 182 60.70 4.76 -21.78
N ASP A 183 60.36 4.66 -23.07
CA ASP A 183 61.26 4.53 -24.25
C ASP A 183 60.38 4.29 -25.52
N VAL A 184 60.23 5.24 -26.47
CA VAL A 184 61.09 5.48 -27.68
C VAL A 184 60.93 4.30 -28.68
N ASN A 185 60.54 4.40 -29.96
CA ASN A 185 60.63 5.46 -30.96
C ASN A 185 59.81 5.15 -32.24
N GLU A 186 59.50 6.22 -33.00
CA GLU A 186 59.43 6.36 -34.47
C GLU A 186 58.75 5.34 -35.40
N GLY A 187 57.86 5.85 -36.28
CA GLY A 187 57.53 5.15 -37.53
C GLY A 187 56.35 5.63 -38.39
N LYS A 188 56.41 6.88 -38.90
CA LYS A 188 56.08 7.25 -40.30
C LYS A 188 54.66 6.98 -40.89
N ALA A 189 53.92 8.07 -41.18
CA ALA A 189 52.84 8.16 -42.19
C ALA A 189 53.42 8.29 -43.63
N PRO A 190 52.68 8.42 -44.77
CA PRO A 190 51.24 8.67 -44.97
C PRO A 190 50.63 7.94 -46.21
N GLU A 191 49.55 8.50 -46.78
CA GLU A 191 48.85 8.22 -48.06
C GLU A 191 47.80 7.11 -48.07
N ASP A 192 46.72 7.11 -48.85
CA ASP A 192 45.90 8.05 -49.64
C ASP A 192 44.79 7.15 -50.25
N SER A 193 43.74 7.75 -50.81
CA SER A 193 42.86 7.19 -51.84
C SER A 193 41.54 6.47 -51.46
N LYS A 194 40.48 7.24 -51.73
CA LYS A 194 39.40 6.99 -52.74
C LYS A 194 38.22 6.09 -52.41
N GLU A 195 37.05 6.75 -52.50
CA GLU A 195 35.86 6.39 -53.29
C GLU A 195 35.71 4.92 -53.74
N HIS A 196 34.59 4.33 -53.33
CA HIS A 196 33.50 3.93 -54.24
C HIS A 196 32.20 3.67 -53.48
#